data_AF-A0A921MFJ9-F1
#
_entry.id   AF-A0A921MFJ9-F1
#
_cell.length_a   1.000
_cell.length_b   1.000
_cell.length_c   1.000
_cell.angle_alpha   90.00
_cell.angle_beta   90.00
_cell.angle_gamma   90.00
#
_symmetry.space_group_name_H-M   'P 1'
#
loop_
_entity.id
_entity.type
_entity.pdbx_description
1 polymer ?
#
loop_
_entity_poly.entity_id
_entity_poly.type
_entity_poly.pdbx_seq_one_letter_code
_entity_poly.pdbx_strand_id
1 'polypeptide(L)'
;MSESGEWQRSDAGLRTPPQDVEAEQSVLGGMLLSKDAIADVIEVLRPEDFYKPAHETIHSAILDLYAKGEPADAVTVAAALMKSGDLARIGGAAYLHTLIASVPTAANAGYYARIVGETALLRKLVEAGTRIV
;
A
#
# COMPACT_ATOMS: atom_id res chain seq x y z
N MET A 1 -38.65 39.89 -6.16
CA MET A 1 -37.30 40.48 -6.32
C MET A 1 -36.52 40.19 -5.04
N SER A 2 -35.26 39.77 -5.19
CA SER A 2 -34.29 39.30 -4.19
C SER A 2 -34.51 37.84 -3.74
N GLU A 3 -34.15 36.87 -4.58
CA GLU A 3 -32.82 36.22 -4.69
C GLU A 3 -32.42 35.43 -3.44
N SER A 4 -32.97 34.22 -3.41
CA SER A 4 -32.40 33.00 -2.86
C SER A 4 -30.97 32.77 -3.37
N GLY A 5 -30.05 32.48 -2.45
CA GLY A 5 -28.70 32.08 -2.81
C GLY A 5 -27.76 31.95 -1.61
N GLU A 6 -28.23 31.38 -0.49
CA GLU A 6 -27.32 30.80 0.50
C GLU A 6 -26.63 29.61 -0.19
N TRP A 7 -25.46 29.88 -0.76
CA TRP A 7 -24.49 28.83 -1.03
C TRP A 7 -24.09 28.29 0.34
N GLN A 8 -24.81 27.26 0.80
CA GLN A 8 -24.23 26.27 1.70
C GLN A 8 -22.89 25.92 1.07
N ARG A 9 -21.80 26.43 1.64
CA ARG A 9 -20.48 25.86 1.43
C ARG A 9 -20.69 24.40 1.77
N SER A 10 -20.81 23.55 0.74
CA SER A 10 -20.69 22.14 0.93
C SER A 10 -19.40 21.99 1.71
N ASP A 11 -19.57 21.50 2.92
CA ASP A 11 -18.52 21.04 3.79
C ASP A 11 -17.36 20.53 2.91
N ALA A 12 -16.14 20.97 3.21
CA ALA A 12 -14.92 20.39 2.65
C ALA A 12 -14.77 18.96 3.21
N GLY A 13 -15.82 18.18 3.06
CA GLY A 13 -16.13 16.96 3.78
C GLY A 13 -15.23 15.88 3.27
N LEU A 14 -14.41 15.37 4.18
CA LEU A 14 -14.01 13.97 4.23
C LEU A 14 -13.65 13.38 2.86
N ARG A 15 -12.83 14.08 2.08
CA ARG A 15 -12.23 13.49 0.88
C ARG A 15 -11.29 12.41 1.37
N THR A 16 -11.73 11.17 1.26
CA THR A 16 -10.86 10.00 1.42
C THR A 16 -9.56 10.29 0.67
N PRO A 17 -8.39 10.25 1.34
CA PRO A 17 -7.14 10.59 0.68
C PRO A 17 -6.93 9.70 -0.56
N PRO A 18 -6.28 10.21 -1.62
CA PRO A 18 -5.98 9.42 -2.81
C PRO A 18 -5.32 8.09 -2.45
N GLN A 19 -5.93 7.00 -2.93
CA GLN A 19 -5.52 5.62 -2.66
C GLN A 19 -6.06 4.69 -3.74
N ASP A 20 -5.38 3.55 -3.92
CA ASP A 20 -5.89 2.40 -4.66
C ASP A 20 -5.53 1.13 -3.89
N VAL A 21 -6.46 0.67 -3.05
CA VAL A 21 -6.22 -0.46 -2.14
C VAL A 21 -6.08 -1.77 -2.92
N GLU A 22 -6.77 -1.92 -4.05
CA GLU A 22 -6.70 -3.13 -4.88
C GLU A 22 -5.33 -3.23 -5.57
N ALA A 23 -4.80 -2.11 -6.06
CA ALA A 23 -3.44 -2.02 -6.55
C ALA A 23 -2.42 -2.35 -5.44
N GLU A 24 -2.58 -1.80 -4.22
CA GLU A 24 -1.70 -2.13 -3.10
C GLU A 24 -1.69 -3.62 -2.78
N GLN A 25 -2.87 -4.25 -2.75
CA GLN A 25 -2.99 -5.68 -2.51
C GLN A 25 -2.29 -6.50 -3.61
N SER A 26 -2.48 -6.09 -4.86
CA SER A 26 -1.84 -6.71 -6.02
C SER A 26 -0.32 -6.60 -6.02
N VAL A 27 0.22 -5.46 -5.59
CA VAL A 27 1.66 -5.25 -5.41
C VAL A 27 2.23 -6.24 -4.40
N LEU A 28 1.67 -6.27 -3.19
CA LEU A 28 2.16 -7.15 -2.13
C LEU A 28 1.99 -8.62 -2.48
N GLY A 29 0.86 -8.99 -3.09
CA GLY A 29 0.62 -10.34 -3.60
C GLY A 29 1.70 -10.75 -4.61
N GLY A 30 2.04 -9.85 -5.55
CA GLY A 30 3.09 -10.10 -6.53
C GLY A 30 4.47 -10.29 -5.90
N MET A 31 4.82 -9.45 -4.92
CA MET A 31 6.07 -9.55 -4.17
C MET A 31 6.19 -10.86 -3.38
N LEU A 32 5.09 -11.32 -2.78
CA LEU A 32 5.04 -12.59 -2.05
C LEU A 32 5.17 -13.82 -2.97
N LEU A 33 4.88 -13.67 -4.27
CA LEU A 33 4.96 -14.74 -5.27
C LEU A 33 6.31 -14.82 -5.99
N SER A 34 7.01 -13.69 -6.16
CA SER A 34 8.22 -13.63 -6.98
C SER A 34 9.25 -12.64 -6.46
N LYS A 35 10.49 -13.10 -6.37
CA LYS A 35 11.65 -12.24 -6.12
C LYS A 35 11.81 -11.16 -7.21
N ASP A 36 11.52 -11.48 -8.46
CA ASP A 36 11.68 -10.53 -9.57
C ASP A 36 10.65 -9.41 -9.44
N ALA A 37 9.44 -9.73 -8.97
CA ALA A 37 8.43 -8.73 -8.63
C ALA A 37 8.89 -7.81 -7.48
N ILE A 38 9.61 -8.34 -6.48
CA ILE A 38 10.24 -7.50 -5.44
C ILE A 38 11.22 -6.54 -6.10
N ALA A 39 12.11 -7.02 -6.96
CA ALA A 39 13.10 -6.19 -7.64
C ALA A 39 12.46 -5.05 -8.45
N ASP A 40 11.38 -5.32 -9.18
CA ASP A 40 10.66 -4.30 -9.94
C ASP A 40 9.96 -3.27 -9.03
N VAL A 41 9.37 -3.71 -7.91
CA VAL A 41 8.60 -2.84 -7.01
C VAL A 41 9.50 -1.89 -6.23
N ILE A 42 10.67 -2.34 -5.77
CA ILE A 42 11.59 -1.49 -4.97
C ILE A 42 12.14 -0.30 -5.75
N GLU A 43 12.15 -0.37 -7.08
CA GLU A 43 12.54 0.77 -7.92
C GLU A 43 11.50 1.89 -7.90
N VAL A 44 10.24 1.56 -7.61
CA VAL A 44 9.09 2.46 -7.74
C VAL A 44 8.55 2.92 -6.39
N LEU A 45 8.48 2.02 -5.40
CA LEU A 45 7.79 2.27 -4.14
C LEU A 45 8.73 2.26 -2.93
N ARG A 46 8.33 3.03 -1.92
CA ARG A 46 8.80 2.92 -0.54
C ARG A 46 7.63 2.46 0.35
N PRO A 47 7.89 1.85 1.52
CA PRO A 47 6.82 1.42 2.42
C PRO A 47 5.80 2.54 2.73
N GLU A 48 6.27 3.78 2.88
CA GLU A 48 5.44 4.93 3.26
C GLU A 48 4.51 5.41 2.11
N ASP A 49 4.68 4.87 0.90
CA ASP A 49 3.81 5.17 -0.24
C ASP A 49 2.48 4.40 -0.17
N PHE A 50 2.39 3.34 0.64
CA PHE A 50 1.13 2.65 0.87
C PHE A 50 0.18 3.52 1.70
N TYR A 51 -1.11 3.53 1.35
CA TYR A 51 -2.13 4.19 2.14
C TYR A 51 -2.47 3.40 3.41
N LYS A 52 -2.52 2.05 3.31
CA LYS A 52 -2.83 1.20 4.46
C LYS A 52 -1.58 0.95 5.31
N PRO A 53 -1.59 1.25 6.63
CA PRO A 53 -0.45 0.95 7.52
C PRO A 53 -0.10 -0.54 7.58
N ALA A 54 -1.10 -1.43 7.42
CA ALA A 54 -0.86 -2.86 7.33
C ALA A 54 -0.02 -3.22 6.09
N HIS A 55 -0.25 -2.54 4.96
CA HIS A 55 0.47 -2.79 3.73
C HIS A 55 1.90 -2.25 3.78
N GLU A 56 2.09 -1.05 4.36
CA GLU A 56 3.41 -0.52 4.71
C GLU A 56 4.22 -1.52 5.55
N THR A 57 3.60 -2.05 6.61
CA THR A 57 4.25 -3.02 7.51
C THR A 57 4.67 -4.30 6.78
N ILE A 58 3.80 -4.84 5.91
CA ILE A 58 4.09 -6.04 5.11
C ILE A 58 5.22 -5.75 4.12
N HIS A 59 5.16 -4.62 3.41
CA HIS A 59 6.19 -4.20 2.46
C HIS A 59 7.56 -4.12 3.15
N SER A 60 7.65 -3.44 4.29
CA SER A 60 8.89 -3.35 5.08
C SER A 60 9.44 -4.73 5.48
N ALA A 61 8.58 -5.65 5.92
CA ALA A 61 9.02 -7.01 6.25
C ALA A 61 9.54 -7.78 5.02
N ILE A 62 8.93 -7.60 3.85
CA ILE A 62 9.43 -8.17 2.58
C ILE A 62 10.81 -7.60 2.25
N LEU A 63 10.99 -6.29 2.36
CA LEU A 63 12.28 -5.64 2.10
C LEU A 63 13.38 -6.13 3.04
N ASP A 64 13.08 -6.28 4.32
CA ASP A 64 14.03 -6.77 5.32
C ASP A 64 14.51 -8.19 5.04
N LEU A 65 13.61 -9.08 4.61
CA LEU A 65 13.95 -10.44 4.22
C LEU A 65 14.76 -10.44 2.91
N TYR A 66 14.31 -9.67 1.92
CA TYR A 66 14.98 -9.55 0.63
C TYR A 66 16.42 -9.02 0.78
N ALA A 67 16.63 -8.01 1.63
CA ALA A 67 17.95 -7.44 1.91
C ALA A 67 18.89 -8.44 2.61
N LYS A 68 18.35 -9.41 3.36
CA LYS A 68 19.12 -10.51 3.97
C LYS A 68 19.38 -11.66 3.01
N GLY A 69 18.82 -11.61 1.80
CA GLY A 69 18.84 -12.73 0.85
C GLY A 69 17.95 -13.90 1.26
N GLU A 70 16.99 -13.66 2.16
CA GLU A 70 16.01 -14.66 2.60
C GLU A 70 14.79 -14.65 1.66
N PRO A 71 14.11 -15.79 1.45
CA PRO A 71 12.84 -15.82 0.73
C PRO A 71 11.82 -14.92 1.43
N ALA A 72 11.06 -14.14 0.67
CA ALA A 72 10.01 -13.26 1.19
C ALA A 72 8.63 -13.73 0.71
N ASP A 73 8.28 -14.99 1.02
CA ASP A 73 6.97 -15.57 0.76
C ASP A 73 6.04 -15.43 1.97
N ALA A 74 4.77 -15.86 1.85
CA ALA A 74 3.80 -15.72 2.93
C ALA A 74 4.22 -16.41 4.24
N VAL A 75 4.99 -17.50 4.19
CA VAL A 75 5.41 -18.24 5.38
C VAL A 75 6.52 -17.48 6.09
N THR A 76 7.54 -17.05 5.35
CA THR A 76 8.70 -16.34 5.94
C THR A 76 8.31 -14.93 6.41
N VAL A 77 7.47 -14.22 5.65
CA VAL A 77 6.93 -12.92 6.06
C VAL A 77 6.05 -13.05 7.30
N ALA A 78 5.19 -14.07 7.39
CA ALA A 78 4.41 -14.31 8.60
C ALA A 78 5.30 -14.56 9.82
N ALA A 79 6.36 -15.37 9.67
CA ALA A 79 7.31 -15.64 10.74
C ALA A 79 8.06 -14.37 11.19
N ALA A 80 8.50 -13.54 10.24
CA ALA A 80 9.15 -12.27 10.52
C ALA A 80 8.23 -11.31 11.29
N LEU A 81 6.98 -11.15 10.82
CA LEU A 81 5.95 -10.31 11.47
C LEU A 81 5.52 -10.86 12.83
N MET A 82 5.53 -12.18 13.02
CA MET A 82 5.26 -12.78 14.33
C MET A 82 6.36 -12.45 15.32
N LYS A 83 7.62 -12.49 14.88
CA LYS A 83 8.78 -12.17 15.70
C LYS A 83 8.83 -10.69 16.08
N SER A 84 8.40 -9.77 15.19
CA SER A 84 8.32 -8.34 15.48
C SER A 84 7.10 -7.95 16.32
N GLY A 85 6.09 -8.83 16.42
CA GLY A 85 4.83 -8.56 17.12
C GLY A 85 3.76 -7.88 16.26
N ASP A 86 3.99 -7.74 14.95
CA ASP A 86 3.10 -7.02 14.03
C ASP A 86 2.09 -7.91 13.31
N LEU A 87 2.23 -9.23 13.38
CA LEU A 87 1.37 -10.17 12.63
C LEU A 87 -0.13 -9.96 12.90
N ALA A 88 -0.52 -9.69 14.15
CA ALA A 88 -1.91 -9.42 14.48
C ALA A 88 -2.42 -8.10 13.87
N ARG A 89 -1.55 -7.10 13.74
CA ARG A 89 -1.90 -5.76 13.22
C ARG A 89 -2.21 -5.77 11.73
N ILE A 90 -1.64 -6.71 10.98
CA ILE A 90 -1.88 -6.85 9.54
C ILE A 90 -3.09 -7.74 9.21
N GLY A 91 -3.82 -8.26 10.21
CA GLY A 91 -4.94 -9.19 10.01
C GLY A 91 -4.57 -10.67 10.09
N GLY A 92 -3.35 -10.99 10.53
CA GLY A 92 -2.87 -12.37 10.69
C GLY A 92 -2.30 -12.98 9.40
N ALA A 93 -1.72 -14.18 9.53
CA ALA A 93 -1.09 -14.89 8.41
C ALA A 93 -2.05 -15.15 7.23
N ALA A 94 -3.35 -15.32 7.51
CA ALA A 94 -4.37 -15.52 6.48
C ALA A 94 -4.45 -14.34 5.49
N TYR A 95 -4.19 -13.11 5.96
CA TYR A 95 -4.23 -11.94 5.09
C TYR A 95 -3.15 -11.99 4.01
N LEU A 96 -1.96 -12.52 4.30
CA LEU A 96 -0.89 -12.70 3.30
C LEU A 96 -1.32 -13.61 2.16
N HIS A 97 -2.09 -14.67 2.45
CA HIS A 97 -2.67 -15.53 1.42
C HIS A 97 -3.77 -14.84 0.63
N THR A 98 -4.55 -13.95 1.26
CA THR A 98 -5.52 -13.09 0.54
C THR A 98 -4.80 -12.16 -0.44
N LEU A 99 -3.65 -11.58 -0.06
CA LEU A 99 -2.84 -10.76 -0.96
C LEU A 99 -2.37 -11.56 -2.18
N ILE A 100 -1.84 -12.76 -1.96
CA ILE A 100 -1.45 -13.67 -3.05
C ILE A 100 -2.63 -13.96 -3.99
N ALA A 101 -3.84 -14.17 -3.44
CA ALA A 101 -5.02 -14.45 -4.25
C ALA A 101 -5.55 -13.23 -5.01
N SER A 102 -5.19 -12.02 -4.60
CA SER A 102 -5.65 -10.77 -5.24
C SER A 102 -4.87 -10.41 -6.51
N VAL A 103 -3.63 -10.90 -6.65
CA VAL A 103 -2.81 -10.58 -7.83
C VAL A 103 -3.05 -11.59 -8.96
N PRO A 104 -3.38 -11.16 -10.18
CA PRO A 104 -3.56 -12.08 -11.31
C PRO A 104 -2.25 -12.79 -11.71
N THR A 105 -1.14 -12.06 -11.68
CA THR A 105 0.20 -12.57 -11.98
C THR A 105 1.27 -11.67 -11.37
N ALA A 106 2.34 -12.26 -10.85
CA ALA A 106 3.47 -11.53 -10.27
C ALA A 106 4.16 -10.61 -11.29
N ALA A 107 4.12 -10.95 -12.59
CA ALA A 107 4.73 -10.14 -13.66
C ALA A 107 4.12 -8.74 -13.80
N ASN A 108 2.91 -8.52 -13.26
CA ASN A 108 2.24 -7.23 -13.30
C ASN A 108 2.52 -6.35 -12.07
N ALA A 109 3.32 -6.82 -11.10
CA ALA A 109 3.55 -6.10 -9.85
C ALA A 109 4.07 -4.67 -10.07
N GLY A 110 5.02 -4.47 -10.99
CA GLY A 110 5.53 -3.15 -11.36
C GLY A 110 4.48 -2.22 -12.00
N TYR A 111 3.47 -2.76 -12.68
CA TYR A 111 2.34 -1.96 -13.19
C TYR A 111 1.49 -1.43 -12.03
N TYR A 112 1.09 -2.29 -11.10
CA TYR A 112 0.31 -1.89 -9.92
C TYR A 112 1.11 -0.95 -9.01
N ALA A 113 2.42 -1.15 -8.91
CA ALA A 113 3.30 -0.29 -8.11
C ALA A 113 3.27 1.17 -8.59
N ARG A 114 3.21 1.40 -9.90
CA ARG A 114 3.08 2.75 -10.45
C ARG A 114 1.74 3.41 -10.08
N ILE A 115 0.65 2.66 -10.08
CA ILE A 115 -0.67 3.17 -9.63
C ILE A 115 -0.60 3.60 -8.17
N VAL A 116 -0.03 2.76 -7.31
CA VAL A 116 0.17 3.10 -5.88
C VAL A 116 1.04 4.36 -5.75
N GLY A 117 2.14 4.46 -6.49
CA GLY A 117 3.03 5.63 -6.47
C GLY A 117 2.35 6.93 -6.90
N GLU A 118 1.50 6.87 -7.93
CA GLU A 118 0.70 8.03 -8.38
C GLU A 118 -0.27 8.49 -7.29
N THR A 119 -0.98 7.56 -6.64
CA THR A 119 -1.89 7.92 -5.53
C THR A 119 -1.14 8.43 -4.31
N ALA A 120 0.04 7.89 -4.00
CA ALA A 120 0.91 8.37 -2.94
C ALA A 120 1.39 9.80 -3.18
N LEU A 121 1.79 10.13 -4.42
CA LEU A 121 2.17 11.48 -4.81
C LEU A 121 1.00 12.47 -4.64
N LEU A 122 -0.19 12.11 -5.13
CA LEU A 122 -1.40 12.93 -4.97
C LEU A 122 -1.74 13.13 -3.49
N ARG A 123 -1.63 12.09 -2.66
CA ARG A 123 -1.86 12.18 -1.21
C ARG A 123 -0.89 13.16 -0.54
N LYS A 124 0.41 13.09 -0.85
CA LYS A 124 1.43 14.03 -0.36
C LYS A 124 1.12 15.48 -0.78
N LEU A 125 0.62 15.69 -2.00
CA LEU A 125 0.21 17.03 -2.48
C LEU A 125 -0.97 17.59 -1.67
N VAL A 126 -1.98 16.76 -1.40
CA VAL A 126 -3.14 17.16 -0.56
C VAL A 126 -2.70 17.50 0.87
N GLU A 127 -1.82 16.69 1.46
CA GLU A 127 -1.26 16.93 2.80
C GLU A 127 -0.38 18.19 2.88
N ALA A 128 0.33 18.52 1.79
CA ALA A 128 1.08 19.77 1.72
C ALA A 128 0.15 20.99 1.61
N GLY A 129 -0.90 20.90 0.79
CA GLY A 129 -1.87 21.99 0.61
C GLY A 129 -2.71 22.27 1.86
N THR A 130 -3.01 21.25 2.66
CA THR A 130 -3.74 21.38 3.94
C THR A 130 -2.89 21.92 5.09
N ARG A 131 -1.55 21.82 5.03
CA ARG A 131 -0.64 22.39 6.06
C ARG A 131 -0.41 23.89 5.93
N ILE A 132 -0.76 24.49 4.79
CA ILE A 132 -0.51 25.92 4.51
C ILE A 132 -1.68 26.81 4.97
N VAL A 133 -2.83 26.23 5.34
CA VAL A 133 -4.05 26.95 5.75
C VAL A 133 -4.24 27.01 7.26
#